data_AF-A0A6B2I2S1-F1
#
_entry.id   AF-A0A6B2I2S1-F1
#
_cell.length_a   1.000
_cell.length_b   1.000
_cell.length_c   1.000
_cell.angle_alpha   90.00
_cell.angle_beta   90.00
_cell.angle_gamma   90.00
#
_symmetry.space_group_name_H-M   'P 1'
#
loop_
_entity.id
_entity.type
_entity.pdbx_description
1 polymer ?
#
loop_
_entity_poly.entity_id
_entity_poly.type
_entity_poly.pdbx_seq_one_letter_code
_entity_poly.pdbx_strand_id
1 'polypeptide(L)'
;MKLTAKIKKAVMAHADECYPHECCGVIVDKEYIPCRNVANKSDQFEIHPEDLAFAEDQGEILAYVHSHPDGTTRASELDLIQIELHQKPWVICSYPDLDFQIYEPCGYRAPLVGRNYFHGWQDCYALIRDFYSRELGVELMDFERKDAWWEDKDHPSLYLENYEKAGFYEVDTPQYGDMLVCRVGRTEHPNHAVVWLGDNGQLKSEQTEQCIGSSLILHHPYNRKSVREIYGQQWQERTVKILRHRDVKNH
;
A
#
# COMPACT_ATOMS: atom_id res chain seq x y z
N MET A 1 -12.82 -11.06 18.49
CA MET A 1 -14.06 -11.88 18.29
C MET A 1 -13.83 -13.37 18.65
N LYS A 2 -14.86 -14.20 18.91
CA LYS A 2 -14.72 -15.68 18.99
C LYS A 2 -15.51 -16.37 17.87
N LEU A 3 -14.84 -17.16 17.03
CA LEU A 3 -15.48 -17.93 15.95
C LEU A 3 -16.26 -19.12 16.51
N THR A 4 -17.50 -19.28 16.06
CA THR A 4 -18.33 -20.46 16.38
C THR A 4 -18.00 -21.62 15.45
N ALA A 5 -18.33 -22.86 15.86
CA ALA A 5 -18.17 -24.02 15.00
C ALA A 5 -19.00 -23.91 13.70
N LYS A 6 -20.16 -23.22 13.76
CA LYS A 6 -21.00 -22.93 12.60
C LYS A 6 -20.26 -22.07 11.57
N ILE A 7 -19.66 -20.96 12.02
CA ILE A 7 -18.89 -20.05 11.15
C ILE A 7 -17.72 -20.80 10.52
N LYS A 8 -16.90 -21.47 11.34
CA LYS A 8 -15.73 -22.20 10.84
C LYS A 8 -16.11 -23.21 9.75
N LYS A 9 -17.15 -24.01 9.99
CA LYS A 9 -17.64 -24.99 9.00
C LYS A 9 -18.09 -24.34 7.70
N ALA A 10 -18.77 -23.20 7.77
CA ALA A 10 -19.23 -22.48 6.58
C ALA A 10 -18.06 -21.90 5.77
N VAL A 11 -17.06 -21.33 6.45
CA VAL A 11 -15.82 -20.83 5.80
C VAL A 11 -15.06 -21.98 5.15
N MET A 12 -14.91 -23.12 5.84
CA MET A 12 -14.22 -24.30 5.29
C MET A 12 -14.90 -24.85 4.04
N ALA A 13 -16.24 -24.90 4.03
CA ALA A 13 -16.99 -25.35 2.85
C ALA A 13 -16.78 -24.41 1.67
N HIS A 14 -16.78 -23.09 1.91
CA HIS A 14 -16.51 -22.12 0.85
C HIS A 14 -15.05 -22.17 0.35
N ALA A 15 -14.08 -22.37 1.24
CA ALA A 15 -12.68 -22.56 0.86
C ALA A 15 -12.47 -23.81 -0.02
N ASP A 16 -13.18 -24.90 0.29
CA ASP A 16 -13.19 -26.14 -0.52
C ASP A 16 -13.75 -25.89 -1.93
N GLU A 17 -14.86 -25.14 -2.03
CA GLU A 17 -15.49 -24.79 -3.31
C GLU A 17 -14.62 -23.86 -4.18
N CYS A 18 -13.85 -22.96 -3.56
CA CYS A 18 -12.99 -22.01 -4.27
C CYS A 18 -11.61 -22.58 -4.63
N TYR A 19 -11.14 -23.63 -3.97
CA TYR A 19 -9.81 -24.21 -4.20
C TYR A 19 -9.59 -24.52 -5.69
N PRO A 20 -8.44 -24.10 -6.30
CA PRO A 20 -7.21 -23.62 -5.67
C PRO A 20 -7.13 -22.09 -5.44
N HIS A 21 -8.21 -21.35 -5.61
CA HIS A 21 -8.24 -19.90 -5.40
C HIS A 21 -8.66 -19.54 -3.97
N GLU A 22 -8.35 -18.32 -3.55
CA GLU A 22 -8.82 -17.81 -2.27
C GLU A 22 -10.34 -17.62 -2.26
N CYS A 23 -11.02 -18.15 -1.25
CA CYS A 23 -12.38 -17.72 -0.92
C CYS A 23 -12.34 -16.38 -0.18
N CYS A 24 -13.39 -15.59 -0.29
CA CYS A 24 -13.55 -14.35 0.49
C CYS A 24 -14.98 -14.19 0.99
N GLY A 25 -15.17 -13.39 2.04
CA GLY A 25 -16.50 -13.06 2.55
C GLY A 25 -16.44 -12.22 3.82
N VAL A 26 -17.59 -12.08 4.47
CA VAL A 26 -17.73 -11.25 5.68
C VAL A 26 -18.53 -11.98 6.75
N ILE A 27 -18.35 -11.54 8.00
CA ILE A 27 -19.18 -11.96 9.14
C ILE A 27 -20.12 -10.81 9.51
N VAL A 28 -21.42 -11.04 9.36
CA VAL A 28 -22.49 -10.11 9.76
C VAL A 28 -23.38 -10.84 10.76
N ASP A 29 -23.71 -10.20 11.88
CA ASP A 29 -24.55 -10.80 12.94
C ASP A 29 -24.14 -12.22 13.41
N LYS A 30 -22.83 -12.50 13.39
CA LYS A 30 -22.22 -13.80 13.73
C LYS A 30 -22.57 -14.93 12.75
N GLU A 31 -22.98 -14.58 11.54
CA GLU A 31 -23.13 -15.49 10.41
C GLU A 31 -22.09 -15.17 9.35
N TYR A 32 -21.60 -16.22 8.67
CA TYR A 32 -20.66 -16.04 7.57
C TYR A 32 -21.45 -15.90 6.26
N ILE A 33 -21.15 -14.84 5.50
CA ILE A 33 -21.70 -14.58 4.18
C ILE A 33 -20.56 -14.78 3.16
N PRO A 34 -20.58 -15.85 2.35
CA PRO A 34 -19.61 -16.04 1.28
C PRO A 34 -19.80 -14.97 0.21
N CYS A 35 -18.69 -14.46 -0.35
CA CYS A 35 -18.69 -13.47 -1.42
C CYS A 35 -17.84 -13.93 -2.59
N ARG A 36 -18.16 -13.44 -3.78
CA ARG A 36 -17.37 -13.67 -4.99
C ARG A 36 -16.03 -12.95 -4.89
N ASN A 37 -14.95 -13.68 -5.16
CA ASN A 37 -13.63 -13.12 -5.34
C ASN A 37 -13.47 -12.64 -6.80
N VAL A 38 -13.23 -11.34 -7.01
CA VAL A 38 -13.02 -10.72 -8.33
C VAL A 38 -11.56 -10.34 -8.61
N ALA A 39 -10.63 -10.74 -7.74
CA ALA A 39 -9.22 -10.49 -7.96
C ALA A 39 -8.70 -11.17 -9.23
N ASN A 40 -7.86 -10.46 -9.97
CA ASN A 40 -7.23 -10.98 -11.19
C ASN A 40 -6.07 -11.96 -10.91
N LYS A 41 -5.59 -12.01 -9.66
CA LYS A 41 -4.49 -12.86 -9.22
C LYS A 41 -5.02 -13.94 -8.28
N SER A 42 -4.53 -15.17 -8.44
CA SER A 42 -5.02 -16.34 -7.71
C SER A 42 -4.62 -16.35 -6.23
N ASP A 43 -3.60 -15.59 -5.86
CA ASP A 43 -3.04 -15.42 -4.50
C ASP A 43 -3.51 -14.13 -3.83
N GLN A 44 -4.64 -13.58 -4.28
CA GLN A 44 -5.24 -12.37 -3.75
C GLN A 44 -6.76 -12.51 -3.74
N PHE A 45 -7.42 -11.64 -2.99
CA PHE A 45 -8.85 -11.49 -3.08
C PHE A 45 -9.29 -10.03 -3.16
N GLU A 46 -10.41 -9.84 -3.84
CA GLU A 46 -11.17 -8.61 -3.88
C GLU A 46 -12.66 -9.00 -3.81
N ILE A 47 -13.37 -8.51 -2.80
CA ILE A 47 -14.80 -8.85 -2.63
C ILE A 47 -15.60 -8.11 -3.69
N HIS A 48 -16.46 -8.84 -4.41
CA HIS A 48 -17.36 -8.22 -5.39
C HIS A 48 -18.21 -7.11 -4.74
N PRO A 49 -18.25 -5.88 -5.31
CA PRO A 49 -18.93 -4.73 -4.68
C PRO A 49 -20.41 -4.97 -4.35
N GLU A 50 -21.14 -5.66 -5.22
CA GLU A 50 -22.54 -6.02 -4.95
C GLU A 50 -22.71 -6.99 -3.77
N ASP A 51 -21.78 -7.92 -3.56
CA ASP A 51 -21.86 -8.88 -2.45
C ASP A 51 -21.55 -8.17 -1.12
N LEU A 52 -20.60 -7.23 -1.16
CA LEU A 52 -20.30 -6.37 -0.01
C LEU A 52 -21.51 -5.51 0.35
N ALA A 53 -22.11 -4.81 -0.63
CA ALA A 53 -23.30 -3.99 -0.42
C ALA A 53 -24.48 -4.82 0.11
N PHE A 54 -24.69 -6.02 -0.44
CA PHE A 54 -25.71 -6.94 0.05
C PHE A 54 -25.47 -7.34 1.51
N ALA A 55 -24.22 -7.59 1.90
CA ALA A 55 -23.90 -7.93 3.29
C ALA A 55 -24.09 -6.75 4.25
N GLU A 56 -23.74 -5.53 3.82
CA GLU A 56 -23.97 -4.29 4.57
C GLU A 56 -25.47 -4.01 4.78
N ASP A 57 -26.31 -4.35 3.80
CA ASP A 57 -27.77 -4.26 3.93
C ASP A 57 -28.34 -5.22 4.99
N GLN A 58 -27.63 -6.32 5.32
CA GLN A 58 -28.05 -7.27 6.37
C GLN A 58 -27.63 -6.83 7.77
N GLY A 59 -26.62 -5.96 7.91
CA GLY A 59 -26.13 -5.50 9.21
C GLY A 59 -24.68 -5.03 9.20
N GLU A 60 -24.15 -4.73 10.38
CA GLU A 60 -22.76 -4.29 10.51
C GLU A 60 -21.78 -5.43 10.20
N ILE A 61 -20.82 -5.18 9.31
CA ILE A 61 -19.68 -6.07 9.10
C ILE A 61 -18.84 -6.10 10.38
N LEU A 62 -18.79 -7.28 11.00
CA LEU A 62 -18.03 -7.53 12.21
C LEU A 62 -16.61 -8.01 11.92
N ALA A 63 -16.39 -8.68 10.79
CA ALA A 63 -15.07 -9.13 10.33
C ALA A 63 -15.06 -9.45 8.83
N TYR A 64 -13.90 -9.34 8.21
CA TYR A 64 -13.61 -9.88 6.88
C TYR A 64 -13.04 -11.29 7.01
N VAL A 65 -13.23 -12.13 5.99
CA VAL A 65 -12.76 -13.51 5.98
C VAL A 65 -12.16 -13.83 4.62
N HIS A 66 -10.99 -14.46 4.61
CA HIS A 66 -10.43 -15.09 3.41
C HIS A 66 -9.66 -16.37 3.74
N SER A 67 -9.29 -17.12 2.70
CA SER A 67 -8.48 -18.32 2.83
C SER A 67 -7.11 -18.16 2.15
N HIS A 68 -6.08 -18.80 2.70
CA HIS A 68 -4.82 -19.05 2.00
C HIS A 68 -4.76 -20.51 1.52
N PRO A 69 -4.92 -20.78 0.20
CA PRO A 69 -4.72 -22.08 -0.39
C PRO A 69 -3.25 -22.52 -0.26
N ASP A 70 -3.03 -23.75 0.19
CA ASP A 70 -1.71 -24.36 0.38
C ASP A 70 -0.75 -23.52 1.26
N GLY A 71 -1.33 -22.65 2.10
CA GLY A 71 -0.62 -21.68 2.93
C GLY A 71 -0.96 -21.79 4.41
N THR A 72 -0.33 -20.93 5.21
CA THR A 72 -0.60 -20.85 6.66
C THR A 72 -1.65 -19.78 6.96
N THR A 73 -2.18 -19.74 8.18
CA THR A 73 -3.05 -18.66 8.65
C THR A 73 -2.33 -17.35 8.94
N ARG A 74 -1.02 -17.26 8.66
CA ARG A 74 -0.24 -16.06 8.90
C ARG A 74 -0.66 -14.97 7.91
N ALA A 75 -1.10 -13.83 8.43
CA ALA A 75 -1.37 -12.63 7.63
C ALA A 75 -0.15 -12.22 6.79
N SER A 76 -0.39 -12.01 5.50
CA SER A 76 0.55 -11.38 4.57
C SER A 76 0.72 -9.89 4.89
N GLU A 77 1.69 -9.24 4.25
CA GLU A 77 1.88 -7.80 4.40
C GLU A 77 0.66 -7.01 3.89
N LEU A 78 0.03 -7.48 2.80
CA LEU A 78 -1.16 -6.85 2.25
C LEU A 78 -2.36 -7.01 3.21
N ASP A 79 -2.52 -8.18 3.83
CA ASP A 79 -3.56 -8.39 4.85
C ASP A 79 -3.41 -7.43 6.01
N LEU A 80 -2.19 -7.28 6.55
CA LEU A 80 -1.94 -6.39 7.68
C LEU A 80 -2.27 -4.93 7.34
N ILE A 81 -2.05 -4.49 6.10
CA ILE A 81 -2.42 -3.14 5.67
C ILE A 81 -3.93 -2.99 5.54
N GLN A 82 -4.60 -3.97 4.95
CA GLN A 82 -6.05 -3.90 4.76
C GLN A 82 -6.81 -4.03 6.08
N ILE A 83 -6.30 -4.78 7.07
CA ILE A 83 -6.81 -4.81 8.43
C ILE A 83 -6.84 -3.39 9.02
N GLU A 84 -5.74 -2.64 8.86
CA GLU A 84 -5.65 -1.26 9.33
C GLU A 84 -6.49 -0.29 8.49
N LEU A 85 -6.69 -0.53 7.19
CA LEU A 85 -7.61 0.31 6.42
C LEU A 85 -9.06 0.11 6.87
N HIS A 86 -9.50 -1.15 6.95
CA HIS A 86 -10.90 -1.46 7.23
C HIS A 86 -11.28 -1.22 8.69
N GLN A 87 -10.30 -1.17 9.61
CA GLN A 87 -10.55 -1.01 11.05
C GLN A 87 -11.53 -2.07 11.59
N LYS A 88 -11.43 -3.29 11.05
CA LYS A 88 -12.23 -4.46 11.42
C LYS A 88 -11.32 -5.68 11.56
N PRO A 89 -11.68 -6.66 12.41
CA PRO A 89 -10.96 -7.92 12.47
C PRO A 89 -11.01 -8.66 11.13
N TRP A 90 -9.93 -9.37 10.83
CA TRP A 90 -9.84 -10.29 9.69
C TRP A 90 -9.64 -11.72 10.17
N VAL A 91 -10.30 -12.66 9.51
CA VAL A 91 -10.24 -14.09 9.78
C VAL A 91 -9.56 -14.76 8.60
N ILE A 92 -8.42 -15.39 8.85
CA ILE A 92 -7.65 -16.10 7.84
C ILE A 92 -7.79 -17.60 8.10
N CYS A 93 -8.25 -18.33 7.09
CA CYS A 93 -8.33 -19.78 7.09
C CYS A 93 -7.20 -20.38 6.25
N SER A 94 -6.43 -21.34 6.76
CA SER A 94 -5.59 -22.16 5.90
C SER A 94 -6.42 -23.29 5.29
N TYR A 95 -6.14 -23.65 4.04
CA TYR A 95 -6.76 -24.80 3.39
C TYR A 95 -5.67 -25.54 2.59
N PRO A 96 -5.55 -26.88 2.66
CA PRO A 96 -6.47 -27.85 3.29
C PRO A 96 -6.18 -28.17 4.77
N ASP A 97 -5.25 -27.47 5.42
CA ASP A 97 -4.89 -27.72 6.83
C ASP A 97 -6.00 -27.32 7.83
N LEU A 98 -6.94 -26.46 7.40
CA LEU A 98 -8.17 -26.09 8.12
C LEU A 98 -7.96 -25.43 9.49
N ASP A 99 -6.92 -24.59 9.57
CA ASP A 99 -6.63 -23.77 10.74
C ASP A 99 -7.19 -22.35 10.57
N PHE A 100 -7.39 -21.65 11.70
CA PHE A 100 -7.97 -20.31 11.71
C PHE A 100 -7.18 -19.36 12.61
N GLN A 101 -6.92 -18.17 12.11
CA GLN A 101 -6.38 -17.08 12.91
C GLN A 101 -7.20 -15.80 12.72
N ILE A 102 -7.35 -15.04 13.81
CA ILE A 102 -8.03 -13.75 13.81
C ILE A 102 -6.97 -12.68 14.05
N TYR A 103 -6.99 -11.67 13.20
CA TYR A 103 -6.15 -10.49 13.32
C TYR A 103 -7.04 -9.30 13.61
N GLU A 104 -6.76 -8.60 14.71
CA GLU A 104 -7.42 -7.35 15.07
C GLU A 104 -6.50 -6.19 14.61
N PRO A 105 -7.04 -5.00 14.27
CA PRO A 105 -6.22 -3.82 14.04
C PRO A 105 -5.28 -3.56 15.23
N CYS A 106 -4.00 -3.40 14.93
CA CYS A 106 -2.94 -3.26 15.92
C CYS A 106 -2.06 -2.02 15.70
N GLY A 107 -2.40 -1.18 14.73
CA GLY A 107 -1.61 -0.03 14.30
C GLY A 107 -0.44 -0.42 13.40
N TYR A 108 -0.53 -1.52 12.66
CA TYR A 108 0.50 -1.92 11.70
C TYR A 108 0.77 -0.80 10.69
N ARG A 109 2.04 -0.55 10.41
CA ARG A 109 2.49 0.38 9.37
C ARG A 109 3.63 -0.28 8.61
N ALA A 110 3.48 -0.38 7.30
CA ALA A 110 4.57 -0.89 6.47
C ALA A 110 5.84 -0.04 6.65
N PRO A 111 7.03 -0.64 6.68
CA PRO A 111 8.29 0.09 6.90
C PRO A 111 8.61 0.98 5.70
N LEU A 112 9.19 2.17 5.88
CA LEU A 112 9.57 3.04 4.75
C LEU A 112 10.61 2.37 3.84
N VAL A 113 11.48 1.52 4.40
CA VAL A 113 12.48 0.74 3.64
C VAL A 113 12.12 -0.75 3.63
N GLY A 114 12.16 -1.39 2.46
CA GLY A 114 12.00 -2.83 2.30
C GLY A 114 10.55 -3.32 2.16
N ARG A 115 9.55 -2.43 2.09
CA ARG A 115 8.13 -2.80 1.88
C ARG A 115 7.89 -3.32 0.46
N ASN A 116 6.93 -4.22 0.28
CA ASN A 116 6.55 -4.76 -1.02
C ASN A 116 5.74 -3.76 -1.85
N TYR A 117 5.77 -3.89 -3.17
CA TYR A 117 5.04 -3.01 -4.09
C TYR A 117 3.62 -3.51 -4.35
N PHE A 118 2.64 -2.63 -4.09
CA PHE A 118 1.24 -2.84 -4.43
C PHE A 118 0.70 -1.51 -4.96
N HIS A 119 0.42 -1.43 -6.26
CA HIS A 119 -0.03 -0.20 -6.89
C HIS A 119 -1.27 0.39 -6.18
N GLY A 120 -1.27 1.70 -5.91
CA GLY A 120 -2.34 2.40 -5.18
C GLY A 120 -2.21 2.34 -3.66
N TRP A 121 -1.63 1.25 -3.12
CA TRP A 121 -1.56 0.98 -1.68
C TRP A 121 -0.16 1.20 -1.09
N GLN A 122 0.84 0.58 -1.72
CA GLN A 122 2.26 0.65 -1.40
C GLN A 122 3.03 0.89 -2.68
N ASP A 123 3.02 2.13 -3.14
CA ASP A 123 3.75 2.57 -4.32
C ASP A 123 4.62 3.80 -4.03
N CYS A 124 5.25 4.34 -5.08
CA CYS A 124 6.12 5.50 -4.95
C CYS A 124 5.43 6.70 -4.30
N TYR A 125 4.16 6.98 -4.63
CA TYR A 125 3.45 8.12 -4.03
C TYR A 125 3.05 7.83 -2.59
N ALA A 126 2.54 6.62 -2.29
CA ALA A 126 2.25 6.20 -0.93
C ALA A 126 3.48 6.30 -0.02
N LEU A 127 4.67 5.95 -0.53
CA LEU A 127 5.93 6.14 0.19
C LEU A 127 6.24 7.61 0.47
N ILE A 128 6.01 8.52 -0.49
CA ILE A 128 6.18 9.97 -0.25
C ILE A 128 5.27 10.41 0.89
N ARG A 129 3.98 10.06 0.84
CA ARG A 129 3.02 10.45 1.89
C ARG A 129 3.42 9.91 3.26
N ASP A 130 3.79 8.63 3.32
CA ASP A 130 4.24 7.99 4.55
C ASP A 130 5.50 8.66 5.11
N PHE A 131 6.46 9.00 4.26
CA PHE A 131 7.67 9.72 4.68
C PHE A 131 7.30 11.10 5.25
N TYR A 132 6.47 11.87 4.53
CA TYR A 132 6.06 13.21 4.95
C TYR A 132 5.31 13.19 6.29
N SER A 133 4.36 12.26 6.47
CA SER A 133 3.63 12.09 7.73
C SER A 133 4.58 11.72 8.88
N ARG A 134 5.44 10.71 8.68
CA ARG A 134 6.25 10.13 9.76
C ARG A 134 7.52 10.91 10.10
N GLU A 135 8.18 11.49 9.10
CA GLU A 135 9.49 12.14 9.27
C GLU A 135 9.40 13.66 9.39
N LEU A 136 8.37 14.25 8.75
CA LEU A 136 8.20 15.71 8.65
C LEU A 136 6.91 16.21 9.33
N GLY A 137 6.00 15.33 9.76
CA GLY A 137 4.74 15.71 10.40
C GLY A 137 3.75 16.40 9.45
N VAL A 138 3.84 16.13 8.15
CA VAL A 138 3.01 16.73 7.11
C VAL A 138 2.11 15.66 6.49
N GLU A 139 0.81 15.85 6.57
CA GLU A 139 -0.17 14.96 5.92
C GLU A 139 -0.42 15.40 4.48
N LEU A 140 -0.08 14.54 3.52
CA LEU A 140 -0.31 14.79 2.11
C LEU A 140 -1.64 14.19 1.65
N MET A 141 -2.30 14.85 0.69
CA MET A 141 -3.50 14.32 0.04
C MET A 141 -3.22 12.97 -0.62
N ASP A 142 -4.23 12.09 -0.65
CA ASP A 142 -4.21 10.94 -1.56
C ASP A 142 -4.79 11.35 -2.91
N PHE A 143 -4.18 10.84 -3.98
CA PHE A 143 -4.72 10.99 -5.32
C PHE A 143 -4.98 9.60 -5.88
N GLU A 144 -6.20 9.39 -6.35
CA GLU A 144 -6.54 8.21 -7.13
C GLU A 144 -5.63 8.14 -8.35
N ARG A 145 -5.10 6.95 -8.62
CA ARG A 145 -4.14 6.72 -9.69
C ARG A 145 -4.35 5.34 -10.26
N LYS A 146 -4.85 5.27 -11.48
CA LYS A 146 -4.95 4.02 -12.25
C LYS A 146 -3.55 3.50 -12.56
N ASP A 147 -3.35 2.19 -12.56
CA ASP A 147 -2.07 1.63 -12.98
C ASP A 147 -1.76 2.02 -14.44
N ALA A 148 -0.48 2.20 -14.75
CA ALA A 148 0.02 2.64 -16.05
C ALA A 148 -0.54 3.98 -16.57
N TRP A 149 -1.04 4.86 -15.70
CA TRP A 149 -1.55 6.19 -16.08
C TRP A 149 -0.56 7.04 -16.89
N TRP A 150 0.74 6.79 -16.76
CA TRP A 150 1.81 7.52 -17.44
C TRP A 150 2.02 7.11 -18.91
N GLU A 151 1.36 6.04 -19.37
CA GLU A 151 1.41 5.58 -20.77
C GLU A 151 0.33 6.24 -21.64
N ASP A 152 -0.70 6.78 -21.01
CA ASP A 152 -1.78 7.49 -21.68
C ASP A 152 -1.47 8.98 -21.74
N LYS A 153 -1.38 9.52 -22.95
CA LYS A 153 -1.10 10.92 -23.21
C LYS A 153 -2.24 11.86 -22.80
N ASP A 154 -3.47 11.34 -22.81
CA ASP A 154 -4.66 12.12 -22.48
C ASP A 154 -4.99 12.07 -20.99
N HIS A 155 -4.26 11.25 -20.21
CA HIS A 155 -4.41 11.18 -18.76
C HIS A 155 -3.69 12.37 -18.07
N PRO A 156 -4.31 13.04 -17.08
CA PRO A 156 -3.62 14.10 -16.35
C PRO A 156 -2.40 13.56 -15.58
N SER A 157 -1.29 14.31 -15.58
CA SER A 157 -0.10 13.87 -14.86
C SER A 157 -0.33 13.88 -13.35
N LEU A 158 -0.16 12.73 -12.68
CA LEU A 158 -0.32 12.62 -11.23
C LEU A 158 0.51 13.67 -10.47
N TYR A 159 1.77 13.85 -10.87
CA TYR A 159 2.68 14.77 -10.19
C TYR A 159 2.54 16.21 -10.68
N LEU A 160 2.55 16.43 -12.00
CA LEU A 160 2.64 17.79 -12.54
C LEU A 160 1.34 18.58 -12.35
N GLU A 161 0.18 17.93 -12.32
CA GLU A 161 -1.13 18.60 -12.17
C GLU A 161 -1.58 18.76 -10.71
N ASN A 162 -0.89 18.10 -9.77
CA ASN A 162 -1.35 18.01 -8.38
C ASN A 162 -0.36 18.50 -7.32
N TYR A 163 0.93 18.69 -7.65
CA TYR A 163 1.92 19.05 -6.63
C TYR A 163 1.56 20.37 -5.90
N GLU A 164 1.07 21.39 -6.61
CA GLU A 164 0.70 22.67 -5.99
C GLU A 164 -0.50 22.52 -5.05
N LYS A 165 -1.49 21.71 -5.45
CA LYS A 165 -2.65 21.40 -4.61
C LYS A 165 -2.19 20.71 -3.33
N ALA A 166 -1.23 19.78 -3.45
CA ALA A 166 -0.61 19.08 -2.34
C ALA A 166 0.41 19.93 -1.54
N GLY A 167 0.40 21.26 -1.69
CA GLY A 167 1.20 22.17 -0.86
C GLY A 167 2.66 22.32 -1.29
N PHE A 168 3.05 21.76 -2.42
CA PHE A 168 4.40 21.87 -2.95
C PHE A 168 4.61 23.12 -3.81
N TYR A 169 5.88 23.54 -3.90
CA TYR A 169 6.37 24.51 -4.87
C TYR A 169 7.73 24.07 -5.40
N GLU A 170 8.11 24.58 -6.57
CA GLU A 170 9.37 24.21 -7.22
C GLU A 170 10.57 24.97 -6.65
N VAL A 171 11.70 24.28 -6.57
CA VAL A 171 13.00 24.81 -6.12
C VAL A 171 14.13 24.29 -7.03
N ASP A 172 15.28 24.97 -7.04
CA ASP A 172 16.42 24.58 -7.88
C ASP A 172 17.35 23.55 -7.23
N THR A 173 17.49 23.62 -5.90
CA THR A 173 18.43 22.79 -5.14
C THR A 173 17.69 21.98 -4.07
N PRO A 174 17.84 20.65 -4.07
CA PRO A 174 17.11 19.79 -3.13
C PRO A 174 17.66 19.93 -1.71
N GLN A 175 16.75 19.88 -0.74
CA GLN A 175 17.02 19.76 0.69
C GLN A 175 16.36 18.50 1.24
N TYR A 176 16.79 18.07 2.42
CA TYR A 176 16.23 16.87 3.06
C TYR A 176 14.70 16.92 3.08
N GLY A 177 14.08 15.84 2.63
CA GLY A 177 12.65 15.70 2.55
C GLY A 177 12.02 16.19 1.23
N ASP A 178 12.73 16.98 0.40
CA ASP A 178 12.17 17.42 -0.88
C ASP A 178 11.81 16.23 -1.77
N MET A 179 10.69 16.35 -2.48
CA MET A 179 10.24 15.36 -3.45
C MET A 179 10.85 15.68 -4.82
N LEU A 180 11.55 14.73 -5.41
CA LEU A 180 12.05 14.83 -6.78
C LEU A 180 11.15 13.98 -7.67
N VAL A 181 10.56 14.61 -8.68
CA VAL A 181 9.72 13.96 -9.67
C VAL A 181 10.60 13.51 -10.82
N CYS A 182 10.56 12.23 -11.15
CA CYS A 182 11.40 11.60 -12.15
C CYS A 182 10.57 10.97 -13.27
N ARG A 183 11.14 10.94 -14.48
CA ARG A 183 10.65 10.13 -15.60
C ARG A 183 11.50 8.87 -15.72
N VAL A 184 10.90 7.72 -15.47
CA VAL A 184 11.56 6.41 -15.54
C VAL A 184 11.04 5.67 -16.76
N GLY A 185 11.92 5.50 -17.75
CA GLY A 185 11.57 4.90 -19.04
C GLY A 185 11.05 5.92 -20.04
N ARG A 186 10.46 5.44 -21.14
CA ARG A 186 9.80 6.26 -22.16
C ARG A 186 8.31 6.31 -21.84
N THR A 187 7.87 7.39 -21.22
CA THR A 187 6.49 7.58 -20.75
C THR A 187 6.02 8.97 -21.15
N GLU A 188 4.71 9.13 -21.34
CA GLU A 188 4.09 10.42 -21.68
C GLU A 188 4.24 11.40 -20.50
N HIS A 189 4.07 10.90 -19.27
CA HIS A 189 4.18 11.70 -18.05
C HIS A 189 5.31 11.22 -17.12
N PRO A 190 5.94 12.11 -16.32
CA PRO A 190 6.84 11.70 -15.24
C PRO A 190 6.09 10.82 -14.26
N ASN A 191 6.59 9.62 -14.00
CA ASN A 191 5.81 8.53 -13.39
C ASN A 191 6.34 8.09 -12.02
N HIS A 192 7.44 8.67 -11.55
CA HIS A 192 8.10 8.24 -10.32
C HIS A 192 8.42 9.44 -9.44
N ALA A 193 8.37 9.26 -8.12
CA ALA A 193 8.84 10.24 -7.16
C ALA A 193 9.83 9.59 -6.18
N VAL A 194 10.80 10.39 -5.77
CA VAL A 194 11.81 10.03 -4.77
C VAL A 194 11.89 11.12 -3.71
N VAL A 195 12.21 10.75 -2.48
CA VAL A 195 12.54 11.70 -1.41
C VAL A 195 14.04 11.92 -1.41
N TRP A 196 14.47 13.18 -1.44
CA TRP A 196 15.88 13.51 -1.22
C TRP A 196 16.24 13.40 0.26
N LEU A 197 17.18 12.51 0.57
CA LEU A 197 17.75 12.36 1.91
C LEU A 197 19.08 13.10 2.07
N GLY A 198 19.74 13.46 0.96
CA GLY A 198 21.06 14.08 1.00
C GLY A 198 22.06 13.20 1.74
N ASP A 199 22.77 13.74 2.71
CA ASP A 199 23.76 12.98 3.49
C ASP A 199 23.14 12.31 4.73
N ASN A 200 21.84 12.51 4.97
CA ASN A 200 21.13 11.93 6.11
C ASN A 200 20.28 10.73 5.67
N GLY A 201 20.89 9.56 5.61
CA GLY A 201 20.19 8.31 5.33
C GLY A 201 19.30 7.80 6.47
N GLN A 202 19.39 8.35 7.68
CA GLN A 202 18.68 7.83 8.86
C GLN A 202 17.22 8.32 8.91
N LEU A 203 16.33 7.42 9.31
CA LEU A 203 14.91 7.70 9.52
C LEU A 203 14.63 7.81 11.02
N LYS A 204 13.84 8.80 11.42
CA LYS A 204 13.47 9.05 12.82
C LYS A 204 12.36 8.10 13.28
N SER A 205 11.48 7.69 12.35
CA SER A 205 10.29 6.90 12.66
C SER A 205 10.55 5.39 12.78
N GLU A 206 11.69 4.90 12.29
CA GLU A 206 11.99 3.47 12.29
C GLU A 206 13.50 3.18 12.30
N GLN A 207 13.88 2.06 12.93
CA GLN A 207 15.24 1.55 12.85
C GLN A 207 15.47 0.88 11.49
N THR A 208 16.51 1.31 10.80
CA THR A 208 16.90 0.77 9.49
C THR A 208 18.39 0.52 9.45
N GLU A 209 18.83 -0.34 8.54
CA GLU A 209 20.26 -0.59 8.30
C GLU A 209 20.99 0.73 8.00
N GLN A 210 22.26 0.82 8.37
CA GLN A 210 23.05 2.00 8.07
C GLN A 210 23.26 2.12 6.56
N CYS A 211 22.91 3.28 5.99
CA CYS A 211 23.24 3.61 4.61
C CYS A 211 24.49 4.50 4.60
N ILE A 212 25.49 4.13 3.79
CA ILE A 212 26.74 4.89 3.65
C ILE A 212 26.72 5.55 2.27
N GLY A 213 26.88 6.87 2.24
CA GLY A 213 26.95 7.63 1.00
C GLY A 213 26.63 9.10 1.25
N SER A 214 26.94 9.92 0.25
CA SER A 214 26.41 11.27 0.11
C SER A 214 25.35 11.26 -1.00
N SER A 215 24.41 12.20 -0.96
CA SER A 215 23.33 12.30 -1.97
C SER A 215 22.44 11.05 -2.06
N LEU A 216 21.83 10.65 -0.96
CA LEU A 216 20.90 9.53 -0.88
C LEU A 216 19.48 9.95 -1.27
N ILE A 217 18.74 9.00 -1.84
CA ILE A 217 17.29 9.09 -2.06
C ILE A 217 16.57 7.89 -1.43
N LEU A 218 15.34 8.10 -0.99
CA LEU A 218 14.39 7.05 -0.63
C LEU A 218 13.30 6.98 -1.70
N HIS A 219 13.03 5.79 -2.21
CA HIS A 219 11.99 5.60 -3.21
C HIS A 219 11.44 4.17 -3.23
N HIS A 220 10.34 3.98 -3.96
CA HIS A 220 9.71 2.68 -4.13
C HIS A 220 9.62 2.35 -5.62
N PRO A 221 10.63 1.69 -6.20
CA PRO A 221 10.62 1.37 -7.62
C PRO A 221 9.44 0.46 -7.97
N TYR A 222 8.88 0.66 -9.17
CA TYR A 222 7.78 -0.15 -9.69
C TYR A 222 8.11 -1.65 -9.62
N ASN A 223 7.21 -2.45 -9.02
CA ASN A 223 7.35 -3.89 -8.81
C ASN A 223 8.60 -4.35 -8.04
N ARG A 224 9.21 -3.48 -7.22
CA ARG A 224 10.34 -3.83 -6.35
C ARG A 224 10.10 -3.33 -4.93
N LYS A 225 10.91 -3.82 -3.99
CA LYS A 225 10.87 -3.32 -2.62
C LYS A 225 11.34 -1.87 -2.54
N SER A 226 10.78 -1.10 -1.61
CA SER A 226 11.29 0.25 -1.33
C SER A 226 12.73 0.19 -0.83
N VAL A 227 13.52 1.20 -1.19
CA VAL A 227 14.97 1.18 -0.98
C VAL A 227 15.51 2.59 -0.80
N ARG A 228 16.65 2.68 -0.11
CA ARG A 228 17.52 3.87 -0.15
C ARG A 228 18.69 3.58 -1.07
N GLU A 229 18.95 4.46 -2.03
CA GLU A 229 20.07 4.32 -2.95
C GLU A 229 20.71 5.67 -3.28
N ILE A 230 21.85 5.63 -3.99
CA ILE A 230 22.60 6.82 -4.36
C ILE A 230 21.91 7.54 -5.52
N TYR A 231 21.70 8.84 -5.36
CA TYR A 231 21.26 9.74 -6.42
C TYR A 231 22.42 10.08 -7.37
N GLY A 232 22.79 9.09 -8.18
CA GLY A 232 23.80 9.26 -9.23
C GLY A 232 23.29 9.98 -10.47
N GLN A 233 24.16 10.06 -11.49
CA GLN A 233 23.87 10.71 -12.77
C GLN A 233 22.56 10.21 -13.43
N GLN A 234 22.28 8.91 -13.34
CA GLN A 234 21.05 8.35 -13.93
C GLN A 234 19.77 8.92 -13.33
N TRP A 235 19.76 9.24 -12.03
CA TRP A 235 18.61 9.88 -11.39
C TRP A 235 18.55 11.38 -11.67
N GLN A 236 19.71 12.03 -11.79
CA GLN A 236 19.80 13.43 -12.19
C GLN A 236 19.20 13.65 -13.59
N GLU A 237 19.58 12.83 -14.56
CA GLU A 237 19.07 12.92 -15.94
C GLU A 237 17.56 12.61 -16.04
N ARG A 238 17.00 11.88 -15.08
CA ARG A 238 15.57 11.53 -15.03
C ARG A 238 14.73 12.56 -14.28
N THR A 239 15.34 13.43 -13.49
CA THR A 239 14.60 14.38 -12.64
C THR A 239 14.04 15.51 -13.48
N VAL A 240 12.72 15.67 -13.37
CA VAL A 240 11.92 16.64 -14.11
C VAL A 240 11.61 17.85 -13.23
N LYS A 241 11.43 17.64 -11.92
CA LYS A 241 11.06 18.69 -10.97
C LYS A 241 11.63 18.39 -9.58
N ILE A 242 12.03 19.44 -8.86
CA ILE A 242 12.40 19.36 -7.45
C ILE A 242 11.39 20.19 -6.67
N LEU A 243 10.73 19.55 -5.71
CA LEU A 243 9.55 20.09 -5.07
C LEU A 243 9.71 20.11 -3.55
N ARG A 244 9.49 21.29 -2.97
CA ARG A 244 9.48 21.51 -1.52
C ARG A 244 8.07 21.78 -1.04
N HIS A 245 7.71 21.16 0.07
CA HIS A 245 6.42 21.43 0.70
C HIS A 245 6.51 22.64 1.63
N ARG A 246 5.48 23.50 1.60
CA ARG A 246 5.46 24.78 2.34
C ARG A 246 5.56 24.62 3.86
N ASP A 247 5.03 23.52 4.38
CA ASP A 247 4.99 23.25 5.82
C ASP A 247 6.23 22.52 6.36
N VAL A 248 7.17 22.13 5.48
CA VAL A 248 8.42 21.51 5.91
C VAL A 248 9.35 22.59 6.45
N LYS A 249 9.53 22.58 7.77
CA LYS A 249 10.49 23.45 8.46
C LYS A 249 11.85 22.75 8.51
N ASN A 250 12.70 23.04 7.53
CA ASN A 250 14.11 22.63 7.60
C ASN A 250 14.77 23.47 8.70
N HIS A 251 15.04 22.84 9.85
CA HIS A 251 15.84 23.40 10.94
C HIS A 251 17.32 23.13 10.69
#